data_AF-A0A2E0HN97-F1
#
_entry.id   AF-A0A2E0HN97-F1
#
_cell.length_a   1.000
_cell.length_b   1.000
_cell.length_c   1.000
_cell.angle_alpha   90.00
_cell.angle_beta   90.00
_cell.angle_gamma   90.00
#
_symmetry.space_group_name_H-M   'P 1'
#
loop_
_entity.id
_entity.type
_entity.pdbx_description
1 polymer ?
#
loop_
_entity_poly.entity_id
_entity_poly.type
_entity_poly.pdbx_seq_one_letter_code
_entity_poly.pdbx_strand_id
1 'polypeptide(L)'
;MTPRDLLAVSPEFLAKAILHRREKIVDSLPSQMAKRQDERQIAANLAKDSRAKRDDLISKVSNLKKERDEAQTSANQIIAKLKILSDANSTNQFTKLIEIEKLDDESDKDSLLNIENLQTEIDEHKNWASKNVESKEISDDLDEMRKNAKKLLEAGKKAHIALMELSKENNKVQSIWLENESHRRRCESRYTKLARCKKESDSAIEFWSAELTGDFSELLLDSKRVSQGGLSSRSLMKQNSGNKKSRRKN
;
A
#
# COMPACT_ATOMS: atom_id res chain seq x y z
N MET A 1 -24.57 38.23 21.50
CA MET A 1 -23.61 39.34 21.24
C MET A 1 -23.72 39.69 19.78
N THR A 2 -24.21 40.88 19.46
CA THR A 2 -24.35 41.35 18.08
C THR A 2 -23.00 41.89 17.57
N PRO A 3 -22.77 41.97 16.24
CA PRO A 3 -21.52 42.55 15.70
C PRO A 3 -21.25 43.99 16.12
N ARG A 4 -22.30 44.78 16.43
CA ARG A 4 -22.17 46.14 16.98
C ARG A 4 -21.65 46.12 18.43
N ASP A 5 -22.09 45.15 19.23
CA ASP A 5 -21.64 45.01 20.62
C ASP A 5 -20.15 44.64 20.69
N LEU A 6 -19.61 43.90 19.72
CA LEU A 6 -18.18 43.59 19.63
C LEU A 6 -17.30 44.80 19.29
N LEU A 7 -17.85 45.79 18.57
CA LEU A 7 -17.14 47.01 18.17
C LEU A 7 -17.19 48.12 19.22
N ALA A 8 -18.14 48.05 20.17
CA ALA A 8 -18.27 49.00 21.27
C ALA A 8 -17.36 48.68 22.48
N VAL A 9 -16.69 47.53 22.45
CA VAL A 9 -15.86 47.01 23.53
C VAL A 9 -14.42 47.55 23.40
N SER A 10 -13.79 47.89 24.53
CA SER A 10 -12.41 48.40 24.51
C SER A 10 -11.43 47.35 23.97
N PRO A 11 -10.39 47.76 23.22
CA PRO A 11 -9.36 46.85 22.70
C PRO A 11 -8.72 45.99 23.80
N GLU A 12 -8.51 46.59 24.97
CA GLU A 12 -7.95 45.92 26.15
C GLU A 12 -8.85 44.79 26.66
N PHE A 13 -10.17 45.02 26.76
CA PHE A 13 -11.09 43.97 27.18
C PHE A 13 -11.12 42.82 26.17
N LEU A 14 -11.12 43.14 24.87
CA LEU A 14 -11.09 42.12 23.81
C LEU A 14 -9.81 41.29 23.89
N ALA A 15 -8.65 41.92 24.05
CA ALA A 15 -7.37 41.25 24.21
C ALA A 15 -7.36 40.32 25.44
N LYS A 16 -7.83 40.80 26.60
CA LYS A 16 -7.98 39.99 27.83
C LYS A 16 -8.92 38.80 27.63
N ALA A 17 -10.06 39.00 26.94
CA ALA A 17 -11.01 37.94 26.65
C ALA A 17 -10.44 36.86 25.71
N ILE A 18 -9.67 37.28 24.69
CA ILE A 18 -8.98 36.36 23.77
C ILE A 18 -7.91 35.56 24.53
N LEU A 19 -7.09 36.25 25.34
CA LEU A 19 -6.02 35.65 26.11
C LEU A 19 -6.55 34.61 27.10
N HIS A 20 -7.55 34.96 27.92
CA HIS A 20 -8.18 34.02 28.85
C HIS A 20 -8.79 32.80 28.14
N ARG A 21 -9.39 32.98 26.95
CA ARG A 21 -9.86 31.84 26.14
C ARG A 21 -8.71 30.93 25.70
N ARG A 22 -7.58 31.50 25.30
CA ARG A 22 -6.41 30.75 24.83
C ARG A 22 -5.70 30.03 25.97
N GLU A 23 -5.56 30.66 27.13
CA GLU A 23 -5.03 30.03 28.35
C GLU A 23 -5.86 28.80 28.73
N LYS A 24 -7.20 28.92 28.78
CA LYS A 24 -8.08 27.75 29.02
C LYS A 24 -7.89 26.61 28.01
N ILE A 25 -7.63 26.95 26.75
CA ILE A 25 -7.34 25.95 25.72
C ILE A 25 -5.99 25.29 26.03
N VAL A 26 -4.96 26.06 26.33
CA VAL A 26 -3.62 25.55 26.66
C VAL A 26 -3.63 24.71 27.93
N ASP A 27 -4.43 25.06 28.94
CA ASP A 27 -4.54 24.29 30.19
C ASP A 27 -5.16 22.90 29.96
N SER A 28 -6.17 22.82 29.08
CA SER A 28 -6.89 21.57 28.81
C SER A 28 -6.22 20.68 27.74
N LEU A 29 -5.34 21.25 26.91
CA LEU A 29 -4.69 20.56 25.80
C LEU A 29 -3.72 19.42 26.20
N PRO A 30 -2.83 19.56 27.20
CA PRO A 30 -1.85 18.53 27.56
C PRO A 30 -2.49 17.18 27.87
N SER A 31 -3.58 17.16 28.63
CA SER A 31 -4.32 15.92 28.94
C SER A 31 -4.86 15.25 27.68
N GLN A 32 -5.40 16.03 26.74
CA GLN A 32 -5.90 15.50 25.47
C GLN A 32 -4.76 15.05 24.55
N MET A 33 -3.63 15.76 24.55
CA MET A 33 -2.44 15.40 23.78
C MET A 33 -1.84 14.09 24.26
N ALA A 34 -1.72 13.87 25.57
CA ALA A 34 -1.24 12.62 26.14
C ALA A 34 -2.09 11.42 25.68
N LYS A 35 -3.42 11.50 25.85
CA LYS A 35 -4.35 10.46 25.38
C LYS A 35 -4.20 10.16 23.89
N ARG A 36 -4.08 11.21 23.06
CA ARG A 36 -3.93 11.05 21.60
C ARG A 36 -2.55 10.56 21.19
N GLN A 37 -1.53 10.83 21.98
CA GLN A 37 -0.20 10.29 21.78
C GLN A 37 -0.18 8.78 22.07
N ASP A 38 -0.88 8.34 23.11
CA ASP A 38 -1.04 6.90 23.42
C ASP A 38 -1.82 6.18 22.31
N GLU A 39 -2.97 6.72 21.91
CA GLU A 39 -3.77 6.20 20.77
C GLU A 39 -2.90 6.10 19.49
N ARG A 40 -2.08 7.11 19.23
CA ARG A 40 -1.18 7.16 18.08
C ARG A 40 -0.10 6.07 18.15
N GLN A 41 0.51 5.87 19.32
CA GLN A 41 1.54 4.85 19.51
C GLN A 41 0.95 3.44 19.31
N ILE A 42 -0.22 3.18 19.89
CA ILE A 42 -0.94 1.91 19.71
C ILE A 42 -1.25 1.68 18.23
N ALA A 43 -1.81 2.68 17.54
CA ALA A 43 -2.13 2.58 16.12
C ALA A 43 -0.88 2.41 15.24
N ALA A 44 0.25 3.03 15.60
CA ALA A 44 1.51 2.87 14.90
C ALA A 44 2.07 1.45 15.04
N ASN A 45 2.04 0.89 16.25
CA ASN A 45 2.47 -0.50 16.49
C ASN A 45 1.58 -1.47 15.70
N LEU A 46 0.26 -1.32 15.77
CA LEU A 46 -0.68 -2.19 15.07
C LEU A 46 -0.50 -2.16 13.54
N ALA A 47 -0.26 -0.98 12.97
CA ALA A 47 0.01 -0.83 11.54
C ALA A 47 1.39 -1.40 11.13
N LYS A 48 2.39 -1.31 12.01
CA LYS A 48 3.70 -1.91 11.80
C LYS A 48 3.60 -3.44 11.80
N ASP A 49 2.89 -4.01 12.77
CA ASP A 49 2.72 -5.46 12.90
C ASP A 49 1.92 -6.05 11.74
N SER A 50 0.84 -5.38 11.31
CA SER A 50 0.08 -5.82 10.14
C SER A 50 0.87 -5.67 8.84
N ARG A 51 1.71 -4.65 8.72
CA ARG A 51 2.62 -4.49 7.58
C ARG A 51 3.64 -5.61 7.52
N ALA A 52 4.27 -5.97 8.64
CA ALA A 52 5.23 -7.08 8.69
C ALA A 52 4.57 -8.40 8.24
N LYS A 53 3.39 -8.72 8.80
CA LYS A 53 2.63 -9.92 8.40
C LYS A 53 2.28 -9.92 6.91
N ARG A 54 1.92 -8.77 6.35
CA ARG A 54 1.63 -8.62 4.93
C ARG A 54 2.90 -8.86 4.10
N ASP A 55 4.00 -8.21 4.44
CA ASP A 55 5.25 -8.30 3.69
C ASP A 55 5.81 -9.75 3.73
N ASP A 56 5.67 -10.44 4.87
CA ASP A 56 5.99 -11.86 5.02
C ASP A 56 5.14 -12.74 4.09
N LEU A 57 3.81 -12.53 4.06
CA LEU A 57 2.92 -13.30 3.17
C LEU A 57 3.19 -13.00 1.69
N ILE A 58 3.43 -11.73 1.33
CA ILE A 58 3.79 -11.34 -0.04
C ILE A 58 5.07 -12.05 -0.47
N SER A 59 6.07 -12.14 0.41
CA SER A 59 7.32 -12.85 0.11
C SER A 59 7.07 -14.33 -0.15
N LYS A 60 6.26 -15.01 0.68
CA LYS A 60 5.87 -16.41 0.50
C LYS A 60 5.12 -16.64 -0.81
N VAL A 61 4.14 -15.80 -1.11
CA VAL A 61 3.38 -15.82 -2.36
C VAL A 61 4.30 -15.64 -3.56
N SER A 62 5.27 -14.72 -3.49
CA SER A 62 6.22 -14.50 -4.57
C SER A 62 7.16 -15.69 -4.79
N ASN A 63 7.58 -16.36 -3.72
CA ASN A 63 8.44 -17.55 -3.79
C ASN A 63 7.68 -18.73 -4.42
N LEU A 64 6.43 -18.96 -4.00
CA LEU A 64 5.60 -20.03 -4.57
C LEU A 64 5.28 -19.80 -6.04
N LYS A 65 5.08 -18.54 -6.46
CA LYS A 65 4.93 -18.20 -7.88
C LYS A 65 6.19 -18.57 -8.67
N LYS A 66 7.37 -18.19 -8.18
CA LYS A 66 8.64 -18.56 -8.81
C LYS A 66 8.83 -20.06 -8.89
N GLU A 67 8.61 -20.79 -7.79
CA GLU A 67 8.75 -22.25 -7.75
C GLU A 67 7.80 -22.93 -8.76
N ARG A 68 6.54 -22.47 -8.82
CA ARG A 68 5.56 -22.95 -9.81
C ARG A 68 6.05 -22.70 -11.23
N ASP A 69 6.45 -21.47 -11.54
CA ASP A 69 6.82 -21.05 -12.90
C ASP A 69 8.12 -21.75 -13.36
N GLU A 70 9.11 -21.90 -12.47
CA GLU A 70 10.35 -22.65 -12.72
C GLU A 70 10.08 -24.14 -12.95
N ALA A 71 9.20 -24.74 -12.16
CA ALA A 71 8.83 -26.15 -12.32
C ALA A 71 8.05 -26.38 -13.62
N GLN A 72 7.12 -25.50 -13.98
CA GLN A 72 6.35 -25.58 -15.22
C GLN A 72 7.23 -25.39 -16.46
N THR A 73 8.09 -24.36 -16.46
CA THR A 73 9.02 -24.11 -17.58
C THR A 73 9.99 -25.27 -17.78
N SER A 74 10.55 -25.81 -16.68
CA SER A 74 11.43 -26.98 -16.73
C SER A 74 10.70 -28.23 -17.24
N ALA A 75 9.46 -28.47 -16.79
CA ALA A 75 8.65 -29.58 -17.26
C ALA A 75 8.35 -29.45 -18.77
N ASN A 76 7.96 -28.26 -19.23
CA ASN A 76 7.66 -27.99 -20.63
C ASN A 76 8.89 -28.20 -21.54
N GLN A 77 10.09 -27.83 -21.08
CA GLN A 77 11.33 -28.12 -21.81
C GLN A 77 11.59 -29.62 -21.95
N ILE A 78 11.36 -30.40 -20.89
CA ILE A 78 11.51 -31.87 -20.97
C ILE A 78 10.47 -32.46 -21.91
N ILE A 79 9.23 -32.00 -21.82
CA ILE A 79 8.13 -32.46 -22.68
C ILE A 79 8.43 -32.14 -24.16
N ALA A 80 8.97 -30.96 -24.47
CA ALA A 80 9.39 -30.60 -25.82
C ALA A 80 10.52 -31.51 -26.34
N LYS A 81 11.52 -31.83 -25.51
CA LYS A 81 12.57 -32.81 -25.86
C LYS A 81 12.00 -34.20 -26.09
N LEU A 82 11.05 -34.60 -25.24
CA LEU A 82 10.37 -35.89 -25.33
C LEU A 82 9.60 -36.02 -26.65
N LYS A 83 8.92 -34.94 -27.08
CA LYS A 83 8.24 -34.85 -28.38
C LYS A 83 9.22 -35.03 -29.55
N ILE A 84 10.34 -34.32 -29.54
CA ILE A 84 11.37 -34.43 -30.60
C ILE A 84 11.92 -35.85 -30.69
N LEU A 85 12.25 -36.46 -29.54
CA LEU A 85 12.78 -37.82 -29.50
C LEU A 85 11.75 -38.87 -29.93
N SER A 86 10.47 -38.66 -29.61
CA SER A 86 9.43 -39.57 -30.06
C SER A 86 9.18 -39.45 -31.57
N ASP A 87 9.10 -38.22 -32.10
CA ASP A 87 8.83 -37.95 -33.52
C ASP A 87 9.96 -38.47 -34.43
N ALA A 88 11.21 -38.47 -33.93
CA ALA A 88 12.35 -39.05 -34.63
C ALA A 88 12.30 -40.58 -34.76
N ASN A 89 11.56 -41.27 -33.89
CA ASN A 89 11.48 -42.73 -33.84
C ASN A 89 10.16 -43.29 -34.39
N SER A 90 9.06 -42.54 -34.32
CA SER A 90 7.76 -42.87 -34.91
C SER A 90 6.84 -41.64 -34.86
N THR A 91 5.81 -41.57 -35.70
CA THR A 91 4.85 -40.45 -35.68
C THR A 91 4.06 -40.47 -34.37
N ASN A 92 4.48 -39.67 -33.39
CA ASN A 92 3.82 -39.59 -32.10
C ASN A 92 2.71 -38.54 -32.13
N GLN A 93 1.65 -38.77 -31.35
CA GLN A 93 0.51 -37.87 -31.26
C GLN A 93 0.43 -37.26 -29.86
N PHE A 94 1.23 -36.23 -29.65
CA PHE A 94 1.05 -35.29 -28.54
C PHE A 94 -0.08 -34.30 -28.89
N THR A 95 -1.32 -34.79 -28.91
CA THR A 95 -2.47 -34.02 -29.40
C THR A 95 -2.92 -32.96 -28.41
N LYS A 96 -2.82 -33.19 -27.09
CA LYS A 96 -3.28 -32.18 -26.11
C LYS A 96 -2.28 -31.06 -25.88
N LEU A 97 -0.98 -31.29 -26.08
CA LEU A 97 0.04 -30.22 -26.01
C LEU A 97 -0.19 -29.12 -27.06
N ILE A 98 -0.64 -29.48 -28.26
CA ILE A 98 -0.94 -28.55 -29.35
C ILE A 98 -2.18 -27.70 -29.04
N GLU A 99 -3.09 -28.21 -28.20
CA GLU A 99 -4.27 -27.48 -27.72
C GLU A 99 -3.92 -26.58 -26.52
N ILE A 100 -3.01 -27.03 -25.64
CA ILE A 100 -2.53 -26.25 -24.47
C ILE A 100 -1.70 -25.03 -24.91
N GLU A 101 -0.89 -25.13 -25.97
CA GLU A 101 -0.16 -23.98 -26.55
C GLU A 101 -1.07 -22.84 -27.05
N LYS A 102 -2.38 -23.08 -27.20
CA LYS A 102 -3.37 -22.11 -27.69
C LYS A 102 -4.21 -21.47 -26.57
N LEU A 103 -4.07 -21.92 -25.33
CA LEU A 103 -4.81 -21.37 -24.19
C LEU A 103 -4.00 -20.23 -23.57
N ASP A 104 -4.49 -18.99 -23.72
CA ASP A 104 -3.94 -17.84 -23.01
C ASP A 104 -4.10 -18.03 -21.49
N ASP A 105 -2.98 -17.97 -20.76
CA ASP A 105 -2.85 -18.10 -19.30
C ASP A 105 -3.50 -16.92 -18.55
N GLU A 106 -4.81 -16.70 -18.68
CA GLU A 106 -5.48 -15.56 -18.03
C GLU A 106 -5.97 -15.86 -16.59
N SER A 107 -6.08 -17.12 -16.17
CA SER A 107 -6.67 -17.50 -14.88
C SER A 107 -5.89 -18.56 -14.11
N ASP A 108 -5.76 -18.38 -12.79
CA ASP A 108 -5.12 -19.36 -11.88
C ASP A 108 -5.78 -20.75 -11.96
N LYS A 109 -7.09 -20.81 -12.26
CA LYS A 109 -7.81 -22.07 -12.40
C LYS A 109 -7.38 -22.83 -13.66
N ASP A 110 -7.01 -22.10 -14.71
CA ASP A 110 -6.59 -22.64 -15.99
C ASP A 110 -5.16 -23.16 -15.89
N SER A 111 -4.32 -22.53 -15.07
CA SER A 111 -2.96 -23.03 -14.79
C SER A 111 -2.95 -24.39 -14.09
N LEU A 112 -3.86 -24.66 -13.15
CA LEU A 112 -3.95 -25.97 -12.49
C LEU A 112 -4.47 -27.04 -13.46
N LEU A 113 -5.48 -26.70 -14.25
CA LEU A 113 -6.03 -27.58 -15.28
C LEU A 113 -4.96 -27.91 -16.35
N ASN A 114 -4.12 -26.94 -16.72
CA ASN A 114 -2.98 -27.13 -17.61
C ASN A 114 -1.97 -28.13 -17.04
N ILE A 115 -1.61 -28.01 -15.75
CA ILE A 115 -0.70 -28.97 -15.10
C ILE A 115 -1.29 -30.38 -15.11
N GLU A 116 -2.59 -30.53 -14.79
CA GLU A 116 -3.27 -31.83 -14.79
C GLU A 116 -3.34 -32.43 -16.20
N ASN A 117 -3.66 -31.62 -17.21
CA ASN A 117 -3.66 -32.06 -18.60
C ASN A 117 -2.28 -32.56 -19.04
N LEU A 118 -1.20 -31.83 -18.71
CA LEU A 118 0.17 -32.25 -19.01
C LEU A 118 0.54 -33.55 -18.30
N GLN A 119 0.06 -33.78 -17.06
CA GLN A 119 0.26 -35.05 -16.36
C GLN A 119 -0.42 -36.21 -17.10
N THR A 120 -1.68 -36.02 -17.53
CA THR A 120 -2.41 -37.04 -18.30
C THR A 120 -1.74 -37.35 -19.64
N GLU A 121 -1.21 -36.33 -20.30
CA GLU A 121 -0.52 -36.47 -21.59
C GLU A 121 0.77 -37.29 -21.45
N ILE A 122 1.52 -37.11 -20.35
CA ILE A 122 2.71 -37.94 -20.07
C ILE A 122 2.32 -39.41 -19.84
N ASP A 123 1.17 -39.67 -19.22
CA ASP A 123 0.66 -41.02 -19.01
C ASP A 123 0.22 -41.69 -20.30
N GLU A 124 -0.48 -40.96 -21.18
CA GLU A 124 -0.86 -41.43 -22.50
C GLU A 124 0.37 -41.70 -23.38
N HIS A 125 1.36 -40.80 -23.35
CA HIS A 125 2.64 -41.02 -23.99
C HIS A 125 3.35 -42.28 -23.50
N LYS A 126 3.31 -42.57 -22.19
CA LYS A 126 3.92 -43.79 -21.64
C LYS A 126 3.30 -45.05 -22.26
N ASN A 127 1.98 -45.07 -22.40
CA ASN A 127 1.27 -46.18 -23.02
C ASN A 127 1.63 -46.32 -24.50
N TRP A 128 1.78 -45.20 -25.22
CA TRP A 128 2.25 -45.19 -26.61
C TRP A 128 3.67 -45.75 -26.74
N ALA A 129 4.61 -45.27 -25.93
CA ALA A 129 6.02 -45.66 -26.01
C ALA A 129 6.21 -47.17 -25.79
N SER A 130 5.42 -47.76 -24.88
CA SER A 130 5.47 -49.21 -24.61
C SER A 130 5.07 -50.10 -25.80
N LYS A 131 4.35 -49.55 -26.79
CA LYS A 131 3.88 -50.28 -27.97
C LYS A 131 4.73 -50.01 -29.21
N ASN A 132 5.35 -48.84 -29.30
CA ASN A 132 5.93 -48.32 -30.54
C ASN A 132 7.45 -48.12 -30.50
N VAL A 133 8.10 -48.24 -29.33
CA VAL A 133 9.56 -48.10 -29.19
C VAL A 133 10.17 -49.48 -28.95
N GLU A 134 10.90 -50.00 -29.95
CA GLU A 134 11.56 -51.31 -29.88
C GLU A 134 12.96 -51.24 -29.26
N SER A 135 13.64 -50.09 -29.36
CA SER A 135 14.97 -49.89 -28.78
C SER A 135 14.91 -49.73 -27.27
N LYS A 136 15.64 -50.60 -26.56
CA LYS A 136 15.68 -50.61 -25.09
C LYS A 136 16.31 -49.34 -24.50
N GLU A 137 17.38 -48.84 -25.11
CA GLU A 137 18.08 -47.63 -24.67
C GLU A 137 17.19 -46.39 -24.81
N ILE A 138 16.48 -46.25 -25.94
CA ILE A 138 15.54 -45.15 -26.17
C ILE A 138 14.33 -45.25 -25.23
N SER A 139 13.87 -46.47 -24.95
CA SER A 139 12.77 -46.71 -24.01
C SER A 139 13.14 -46.26 -22.58
N ASP A 140 14.35 -46.59 -22.13
CA ASP A 140 14.87 -46.22 -20.81
C ASP A 140 15.04 -44.68 -20.69
N ASP A 141 15.62 -44.03 -21.70
CA ASP A 141 15.77 -42.56 -21.77
C ASP A 141 14.42 -41.84 -21.72
N LEU A 142 13.44 -42.32 -22.49
CA LEU A 142 12.09 -41.76 -22.49
C LEU A 142 11.41 -41.95 -21.12
N ASP A 143 11.64 -43.07 -20.44
CA ASP A 143 11.07 -43.33 -19.12
C ASP A 143 11.70 -42.44 -18.03
N GLU A 144 13.00 -42.17 -18.12
CA GLU A 144 13.67 -41.22 -17.23
C GLU A 144 13.16 -39.79 -17.44
N MET A 145 13.06 -39.34 -18.69
CA MET A 145 12.50 -38.02 -19.01
C MET A 145 11.05 -37.88 -18.52
N ARG A 146 10.20 -38.90 -18.67
CA ARG A 146 8.84 -38.91 -18.13
C ARG A 146 8.83 -38.79 -16.61
N LYS A 147 9.66 -39.56 -15.90
CA LYS A 147 9.76 -39.51 -14.44
C LYS A 147 10.18 -38.11 -13.97
N ASN A 148 11.14 -37.49 -14.66
CA ASN A 148 11.61 -36.16 -14.32
C ASN A 148 10.55 -35.08 -14.59
N ALA A 149 9.86 -35.14 -15.74
CA ALA A 149 8.75 -34.24 -16.05
C ALA A 149 7.60 -34.36 -15.02
N LYS A 150 7.20 -35.58 -14.64
CA LYS A 150 6.17 -35.78 -13.62
C LYS A 150 6.54 -35.21 -12.26
N LYS A 151 7.79 -35.40 -11.81
CA LYS A 151 8.27 -34.84 -10.54
C LYS A 151 8.16 -33.31 -10.54
N LEU A 152 8.53 -32.66 -11.64
CA LEU A 152 8.44 -31.21 -11.78
C LEU A 152 6.98 -30.73 -11.81
N LEU A 153 6.10 -31.40 -12.57
CA LEU A 153 4.67 -31.06 -12.60
C LEU A 153 4.00 -31.24 -11.23
N GLU A 154 4.34 -32.29 -10.48
CA GLU A 154 3.87 -32.49 -9.10
C GLU A 154 4.35 -31.39 -8.16
N ALA A 155 5.60 -30.95 -8.27
CA ALA A 155 6.12 -29.82 -7.51
C ALA A 155 5.36 -28.52 -7.86
N GLY A 156 5.18 -28.23 -9.15
CA GLY A 156 4.40 -27.09 -9.63
C GLY A 156 2.95 -27.11 -9.16
N LYS A 157 2.29 -28.28 -9.18
CA LYS A 157 0.92 -28.48 -8.67
C LYS A 157 0.83 -28.18 -7.17
N LYS A 158 1.77 -28.69 -6.36
CA LYS A 158 1.82 -28.42 -4.92
C LYS A 158 2.03 -26.93 -4.64
N ALA A 159 2.95 -26.28 -5.35
CA ALA A 159 3.20 -24.85 -5.23
C ALA A 159 1.95 -24.03 -5.61
N HIS A 160 1.23 -24.43 -6.66
CA HIS A 160 -0.01 -23.79 -7.09
C HIS A 160 -1.15 -23.93 -6.05
N ILE A 161 -1.34 -25.12 -5.48
CA ILE A 161 -2.34 -25.35 -4.42
C ILE A 161 -2.03 -24.50 -3.19
N ALA A 162 -0.77 -24.50 -2.74
CA ALA A 162 -0.31 -23.67 -1.62
C ALA A 162 -0.50 -22.17 -1.91
N LEU A 163 -0.26 -21.72 -3.15
CA LEU A 163 -0.50 -20.35 -3.59
C LEU A 163 -2.00 -19.99 -3.49
N MET A 164 -2.90 -20.87 -3.93
CA MET A 164 -4.34 -20.64 -3.84
C MET A 164 -4.81 -20.52 -2.39
N GLU A 165 -4.32 -21.38 -1.49
CA GLU A 165 -4.64 -21.32 -0.07
C GLU A 165 -4.16 -19.99 0.55
N LEU A 166 -2.90 -19.63 0.31
CA LEU A 166 -2.31 -18.38 0.81
C LEU A 166 -2.94 -17.14 0.20
N SER A 167 -3.47 -17.19 -1.02
CA SER A 167 -4.12 -16.02 -1.64
C SER A 167 -5.33 -15.54 -0.83
N LYS A 168 -6.11 -16.46 -0.26
CA LYS A 168 -7.26 -16.15 0.60
C LYS A 168 -6.82 -15.47 1.89
N GLU A 169 -5.72 -15.94 2.49
CA GLU A 169 -5.13 -15.34 3.68
C GLU A 169 -4.51 -13.98 3.38
N ASN A 170 -3.83 -13.86 2.25
CA ASN A 170 -3.21 -12.62 1.78
C ASN A 170 -4.26 -11.50 1.61
N ASN A 171 -5.42 -11.81 1.03
CA ASN A 171 -6.51 -10.84 0.90
C ASN A 171 -7.01 -10.34 2.26
N LYS A 172 -7.14 -11.24 3.25
CA LYS A 172 -7.53 -10.88 4.62
C LYS A 172 -6.48 -10.00 5.28
N VAL A 173 -5.20 -10.39 5.22
CA VAL A 173 -4.10 -9.62 5.81
C VAL A 173 -3.92 -8.27 5.14
N GLN A 174 -4.12 -8.19 3.83
CA GLN A 174 -4.10 -6.93 3.08
C GLN A 174 -5.23 -6.00 3.53
N SER A 175 -6.44 -6.52 3.72
CA SER A 175 -7.59 -5.76 4.24
C SER A 175 -7.31 -5.22 5.65
N ILE A 176 -6.80 -6.07 6.55
CA ILE A 176 -6.42 -5.68 7.91
C ILE A 176 -5.32 -4.61 7.90
N TRP A 177 -4.31 -4.75 7.03
CA TRP A 177 -3.26 -3.74 6.90
C TRP A 177 -3.81 -2.39 6.45
N LEU A 178 -4.69 -2.37 5.44
CA LEU A 178 -5.34 -1.15 4.97
C LEU A 178 -6.16 -0.47 6.06
N GLU A 179 -6.91 -1.26 6.83
CA GLU A 179 -7.69 -0.75 7.96
C GLU A 179 -6.78 -0.13 9.03
N ASN A 180 -5.76 -0.85 9.49
CA ASN A 180 -4.81 -0.38 10.51
C ASN A 180 -4.05 0.86 10.05
N GLU A 181 -3.62 0.90 8.79
CA GLU A 181 -2.93 2.06 8.22
C GLU A 181 -3.86 3.26 8.09
N SER A 182 -5.14 3.05 7.74
CA SER A 182 -6.14 4.10 7.75
C SER A 182 -6.38 4.65 9.17
N HIS A 183 -6.46 3.76 10.16
CA HIS A 183 -6.63 4.11 11.57
C HIS A 183 -5.43 4.93 12.07
N ARG A 184 -4.21 4.47 11.79
CA ARG A 184 -2.96 5.19 12.11
C ARG A 184 -2.97 6.61 11.55
N ARG A 185 -3.35 6.80 10.28
CA ARG A 185 -3.45 8.14 9.66
C ARG A 185 -4.48 9.03 10.35
N ARG A 186 -5.62 8.48 10.79
CA ARG A 186 -6.63 9.23 11.55
C ARG A 186 -6.09 9.66 12.91
N CYS A 187 -5.42 8.77 13.65
CA CYS A 187 -4.80 9.09 14.94
C CYS A 187 -3.70 10.16 14.77
N GLU A 188 -2.83 10.02 13.77
CA GLU A 188 -1.81 11.01 13.42
C GLU A 188 -2.45 12.38 13.10
N SER A 189 -3.51 12.41 12.30
CA SER A 189 -4.22 13.64 11.96
C SER A 189 -4.84 14.32 13.19
N ARG A 190 -5.42 13.54 14.10
CA ARG A 190 -5.98 14.07 15.36
C ARG A 190 -4.88 14.67 16.24
N TYR A 191 -3.76 13.96 16.40
CA TYR A 191 -2.62 14.44 17.18
C TYR A 191 -2.03 15.71 16.59
N THR A 192 -1.75 15.72 15.28
CA THR A 192 -1.18 16.90 14.59
C THR A 192 -2.09 18.12 14.66
N LYS A 193 -3.42 17.95 14.60
CA LYS A 193 -4.38 19.05 14.81
C LYS A 193 -4.27 19.64 16.23
N LEU A 194 -4.15 18.80 17.26
CA LEU A 194 -3.97 19.28 18.63
C LEU A 194 -2.61 19.96 18.82
N ALA A 195 -1.53 19.38 18.31
CA ALA A 195 -0.20 19.96 18.37
C ALA A 195 -0.14 21.34 17.67
N ARG A 196 -0.82 21.46 16.52
CA ARG A 196 -0.98 22.75 15.83
C ARG A 196 -1.81 23.73 16.65
N CYS A 197 -2.93 23.29 17.24
CA CYS A 197 -3.78 24.13 18.08
C CYS A 197 -3.02 24.66 19.31
N LYS A 198 -2.16 23.82 19.91
CA LYS A 198 -1.27 24.23 20.99
C LYS A 198 -0.33 25.34 20.52
N LYS A 199 0.41 25.11 19.44
CA LYS A 199 1.34 26.10 18.88
C LYS A 199 0.64 27.42 18.54
N GLU A 200 -0.52 27.37 17.90
CA GLU A 200 -1.31 28.55 17.57
C GLU A 200 -1.81 29.29 18.82
N SER A 201 -2.10 28.56 19.90
CA SER A 201 -2.57 29.16 21.15
C SER A 201 -1.42 29.75 21.94
N ASP A 202 -0.26 29.08 22.02
CA ASP A 202 0.96 29.61 22.64
C ASP A 202 1.38 30.92 21.96
N SER A 203 1.49 30.95 20.62
CA SER A 203 1.82 32.17 19.88
C SER A 203 0.77 33.27 20.04
N ALA A 204 -0.51 32.91 20.20
CA ALA A 204 -1.55 33.90 20.47
C ALA A 204 -1.43 34.48 21.89
N ILE A 205 -1.11 33.65 22.89
CA ILE A 205 -0.87 34.12 24.26
C ILE A 205 0.34 35.07 24.28
N GLU A 206 1.46 34.68 23.66
CA GLU A 206 2.64 35.53 23.52
C GLU A 206 2.29 36.87 22.87
N PHE A 207 1.61 36.86 21.72
CA PHE A 207 1.20 38.08 21.01
C PHE A 207 0.29 38.98 21.86
N TRP A 208 -0.81 38.45 22.41
CA TRP A 208 -1.77 39.26 23.16
C TRP A 208 -1.24 39.71 24.51
N SER A 209 -0.36 38.94 25.15
CA SER A 209 0.32 39.36 26.37
C SER A 209 1.26 40.54 26.13
N ALA A 210 2.01 40.52 25.01
CA ALA A 210 2.84 41.65 24.61
C ALA A 210 1.99 42.88 24.24
N GLU A 211 0.91 42.70 23.47
CA GLU A 211 0.04 43.79 23.06
C GLU A 211 -0.65 44.48 24.25
N LEU A 212 -1.00 43.72 25.29
CA LEU A 212 -1.56 44.24 26.54
C LEU A 212 -0.59 45.15 27.33
N THR A 213 0.72 45.01 27.10
CA THR A 213 1.72 45.93 27.66
C THR A 213 1.91 47.21 26.83
N GLY A 214 1.42 47.20 25.59
CA GLY A 214 1.43 48.34 24.68
C GLY A 214 0.14 49.16 24.71
N ASP A 215 -0.04 50.02 23.72
CA ASP A 215 -1.16 50.96 23.58
C ASP A 215 -2.16 50.57 22.47
N PHE A 216 -1.98 49.38 21.87
CA PHE A 216 -2.75 48.89 20.72
C PHE A 216 -2.64 49.75 19.45
N SER A 217 -1.65 50.65 19.36
CA SER A 217 -1.55 51.63 18.28
C SER A 217 -1.52 50.98 16.88
N GLU A 218 -0.72 49.94 16.68
CA GLU A 218 -0.64 49.25 15.38
C GLU A 218 -1.96 48.60 14.98
N LEU A 219 -2.64 47.93 15.92
CA LEU A 219 -3.93 47.29 15.68
C LEU A 219 -5.03 48.31 15.39
N LEU A 220 -5.02 49.45 16.07
CA LEU A 220 -5.97 50.54 15.83
C LEU A 220 -5.73 51.22 14.47
N LEU A 221 -4.47 51.41 14.07
CA LEU A 221 -4.12 51.89 12.73
C LEU A 221 -4.58 50.92 11.64
N ASP A 222 -4.34 49.62 11.83
CA ASP A 222 -4.79 48.56 10.92
C ASP A 222 -6.32 48.51 10.82
N SER A 223 -7.03 48.62 11.94
CA SER A 223 -8.49 48.69 12.00
C SER A 223 -9.03 49.88 11.19
N LYS A 224 -8.46 51.07 11.40
CA LYS A 224 -8.84 52.28 10.67
C LYS A 224 -8.60 52.12 9.16
N ARG A 225 -7.44 51.58 8.76
CA ARG A 225 -7.12 51.30 7.35
C ARG A 225 -8.17 50.40 6.70
N VAL A 226 -8.55 49.30 7.35
CA VAL A 226 -9.57 48.38 6.84
C VAL A 226 -10.95 49.05 6.78
N SER A 227 -11.32 49.83 7.80
CA SER A 227 -12.60 50.57 7.84
C SER A 227 -12.74 51.60 6.71
N GLN A 228 -11.61 52.17 6.26
CA GLN A 228 -11.55 53.12 5.14
C GLN A 228 -11.53 52.42 3.76
N GLY A 229 -11.72 51.11 3.71
CA GLY A 229 -11.70 50.32 2.47
C GLY A 229 -10.31 49.87 2.02
N GLY A 230 -9.28 50.07 2.86
CA GLY A 230 -7.92 49.59 2.60
C GLY A 230 -7.79 48.06 2.71
N LEU A 231 -6.70 47.53 2.15
CA LEU A 231 -6.39 46.09 2.22
C LEU A 231 -6.22 45.63 3.67
N SER A 232 -6.53 44.37 3.96
CA SER A 232 -6.21 43.76 5.27
C SER A 232 -4.71 43.45 5.41
N SER A 233 -4.20 43.33 6.64
CA SER A 233 -2.80 42.94 6.92
C SER A 233 -2.47 41.58 6.30
N ARG A 234 -3.43 40.65 6.28
CA ARG A 234 -3.28 39.34 5.62
C ARG A 234 -3.17 39.46 4.10
N SER A 235 -3.95 40.36 3.48
CA SER A 235 -3.87 40.64 2.04
C SER A 235 -2.52 41.24 1.65
N LEU A 236 -2.03 42.21 2.44
CA LEU A 236 -0.70 42.80 2.24
C LEU A 236 0.41 41.74 2.37
N MET A 237 0.33 40.88 3.38
CA MET A 237 1.32 39.83 3.59
C MET A 237 1.37 38.85 2.40
N LYS A 238 0.21 38.53 1.82
CA LYS A 238 0.11 37.67 0.63
C LYS A 238 0.73 38.34 -0.60
N GLN A 239 0.44 39.61 -0.86
CA GLN A 239 1.07 40.39 -1.94
C GLN A 239 2.59 40.46 -1.79
N ASN A 240 3.08 40.76 -0.59
CA ASN A 240 4.51 40.82 -0.28
C ASN A 240 5.21 39.46 -0.42
N SER A 241 4.54 38.36 -0.07
CA SER A 241 5.08 37.00 -0.26
C SER A 241 5.19 36.60 -1.74
N GLY A 242 4.26 37.06 -2.59
CA GLY A 242 4.31 36.89 -4.04
C GLY A 242 5.49 37.66 -4.66
N ASN A 243 5.72 38.89 -4.22
CA ASN A 243 6.85 39.71 -4.66
C ASN A 243 8.21 39.14 -4.24
N LYS A 244 8.32 38.52 -3.05
CA LYS A 244 9.55 37.81 -2.62
C LYS A 244 9.85 36.55 -3.45
N LYS A 245 8.84 35.85 -3.97
CA LYS A 245 9.03 34.72 -4.91
C LYS A 245 9.42 35.18 -6.32
N SER A 246 8.89 36.33 -6.76
CA SER A 246 9.27 36.95 -8.05
C SER A 246 10.73 37.39 -8.07
N ARG A 247 11.23 38.02 -6.99
CA ARG A 247 12.64 38.44 -6.86
C ARG A 247 13.68 37.32 -6.79
N ARG A 248 13.29 36.06 -6.55
CA ARG A 248 14.22 34.91 -6.55
C ARG A 248 14.33 34.23 -7.93
N LYS A 249 13.58 34.69 -8.93
CA LYS A 249 13.60 34.17 -10.30
C LYS A 249 14.25 35.10 -11.32
N ASN A 250 14.78 36.24 -10.87
CA ASN A 250 15.58 37.15 -11.68
C ASN A 250 17.00 37.21 -11.13
#